data_AF-A0A1J3I5E5-F1
#
_entry.id   AF-A0A1J3I5E5-F1
#
_cell.length_a   1.000
_cell.length_b   1.000
_cell.length_c   1.000
_cell.angle_alpha   90.00
_cell.angle_beta   90.00
_cell.angle_gamma   90.00
#
_symmetry.space_group_name_H-M   'P 1'
#
loop_
_entity.id
_entity.type
_entity.pdbx_description
1 polymer ?
#
loop_
_entity_poly.entity_id
_entity_poly.type
_entity_poly.pdbx_seq_one_letter_code
_entity_poly.pdbx_strand_id
1 'polypeptide(L)'
;CSETAWVCNICIESGRTFKSLKTHFKSAEHEIQECSRLPLKVKNKCFQDTSSGVWWDMDTCLVPKGFDPFQVRQCIESALKNHLPFTITAIGNICIPFRRLYPIFSSGIRMIHGKDGPVDILKDMERWALSHPPPATLILISDREEVFVGSGILPSFKERGYTIIRAFQKHPEVPPKYASQMILWDYLLSAGCEDSNQETTSTKVEYKCSETAWVCNMCIKSGRTFAGESYKSLKRHFKSAEHKIQVSILLPPPQLAWTGLLLLFIVQPSMPQVEKNISISKI
;
A
#
# COMPACT_ATOMS: atom_id res chain seq x y z
N CYS A 1 19.15 -33.88 -11.46
CA CYS A 1 18.17 -34.32 -10.44
C CYS A 1 18.12 -33.27 -9.33
N SER A 2 17.13 -32.38 -9.31
CA SER A 2 16.97 -31.43 -8.21
C SER A 2 16.30 -32.15 -7.05
N GLU A 3 17.07 -32.49 -6.02
CA GLU A 3 16.58 -33.23 -4.84
C GLU A 3 15.72 -32.32 -3.96
N THR A 4 14.46 -32.20 -4.33
CA THR A 4 13.41 -31.67 -3.47
C THR A 4 13.10 -32.74 -2.42
N ALA A 5 13.38 -32.45 -1.16
CA ALA A 5 13.19 -33.41 -0.06
C ALA A 5 11.75 -33.47 0.44
N TRP A 6 10.97 -32.39 0.25
CA TRP A 6 9.55 -32.34 0.58
C TRP A 6 8.82 -31.28 -0.24
N VAL A 7 7.52 -31.49 -0.43
CA VAL A 7 6.58 -30.56 -1.04
C VAL A 7 5.33 -30.51 -0.17
N CYS A 8 4.86 -29.31 0.14
CA CYS A 8 3.61 -29.08 0.86
C CYS A 8 2.50 -28.79 -0.13
N ASN A 9 1.51 -29.68 -0.22
CA ASN A 9 0.35 -29.50 -1.12
C ASN A 9 -0.69 -28.50 -0.58
N ILE A 10 -0.50 -28.01 0.65
CA ILE A 10 -1.33 -26.97 1.24
C ILE A 10 -0.85 -25.59 0.80
N CYS A 11 0.46 -25.37 0.86
CA CYS A 11 1.09 -24.08 0.59
C CYS A 11 1.74 -23.99 -0.79
N ILE A 12 1.86 -25.11 -1.51
CA ILE A 12 2.61 -25.25 -2.77
C ILE A 12 4.09 -24.83 -2.57
N GLU A 13 4.60 -25.00 -1.35
CA GLU A 13 6.00 -24.77 -1.02
C GLU A 13 6.80 -26.07 -1.09
N SER A 14 8.10 -25.96 -1.28
CA SER A 14 8.99 -27.10 -1.28
C SER A 14 10.31 -26.78 -0.61
N GLY A 15 10.97 -27.80 -0.08
CA GLY A 15 12.24 -27.63 0.61
C GLY A 15 13.16 -28.82 0.47
N ARG A 16 14.40 -28.60 0.89
CA ARG A 16 15.51 -29.55 0.70
C ARG A 16 15.97 -30.23 1.98
N THR A 17 15.40 -29.87 3.13
CA THR A 17 15.83 -30.41 4.42
C THR A 17 14.63 -30.67 5.34
N PHE A 18 14.79 -31.64 6.24
CA PHE A 18 13.80 -31.89 7.29
C PHE A 18 13.69 -30.71 8.28
N LYS A 19 14.78 -29.96 8.49
CA LYS A 19 14.76 -28.74 9.31
C LYS A 19 13.86 -27.67 8.67
N SER A 20 13.96 -27.46 7.35
CA SER A 20 13.08 -26.51 6.65
C SER A 20 11.63 -26.97 6.63
N LEU A 21 11.36 -28.27 6.61
CA LEU A 21 10.00 -28.81 6.77
C LEU A 21 9.42 -28.49 8.15
N LYS A 22 10.19 -28.72 9.22
CA LYS A 22 9.76 -28.40 10.60
C LYS A 22 9.51 -26.90 10.80
N THR A 23 10.31 -26.04 10.18
CA THR A 23 10.07 -24.60 10.21
C THR A 23 8.81 -24.23 9.43
N HIS A 24 8.62 -24.83 8.25
CA HIS A 24 7.42 -24.64 7.41
C HIS A 24 6.14 -25.03 8.16
N PHE A 25 6.08 -26.21 8.79
CA PHE A 25 4.89 -26.62 9.56
C PHE A 25 4.60 -25.77 10.80
N LYS A 26 5.59 -25.01 11.27
CA LYS A 26 5.42 -24.03 12.36
C LYS A 26 5.19 -22.61 11.85
N SER A 27 5.15 -22.41 10.53
CA SER A 27 4.91 -21.10 9.96
C SER A 27 3.43 -20.75 10.10
N ALA A 28 3.17 -19.48 10.37
CA ALA A 28 1.81 -18.99 10.43
C ALA A 28 1.09 -19.24 9.10
N GLU A 29 1.79 -19.12 7.96
CA GLU A 29 1.26 -19.36 6.63
C GLU A 29 0.74 -20.79 6.44
N HIS A 30 1.46 -21.80 6.95
CA HIS A 30 1.03 -23.19 6.86
C HIS A 30 -0.19 -23.44 7.74
N GLU A 31 -0.15 -22.99 8.99
CA GLU A 31 -1.27 -23.11 9.93
C GLU A 31 -2.55 -22.43 9.39
N ILE A 32 -2.41 -21.27 8.75
CA ILE A 32 -3.50 -20.53 8.12
C ILE A 32 -4.09 -21.29 6.93
N GLN A 33 -3.25 -21.80 6.02
CA GLN A 33 -3.75 -22.49 4.84
C GLN A 33 -4.37 -23.85 5.18
N GLU A 34 -3.85 -24.55 6.19
CA GLU A 34 -4.51 -25.73 6.78
C GLU A 34 -5.89 -25.36 7.35
N CYS A 35 -5.96 -24.31 8.18
CA CYS A 35 -7.21 -23.86 8.79
C CYS A 35 -8.24 -23.37 7.74
N SER A 36 -7.78 -22.79 6.63
CA SER A 36 -8.64 -22.32 5.54
C SER A 36 -9.38 -23.47 4.84
N ARG A 37 -8.81 -24.68 4.85
CA ARG A 37 -9.36 -25.90 4.24
C ARG A 37 -10.32 -26.67 5.17
N LEU A 38 -10.45 -26.26 6.44
CA LEU A 38 -11.38 -26.87 7.38
C LEU A 38 -12.85 -26.43 7.14
N PRO A 39 -13.86 -27.24 7.51
CA PRO A 39 -15.26 -26.86 7.45
C PRO A 39 -15.56 -25.61 8.31
N LEU A 40 -16.46 -24.73 7.84
CA LEU A 40 -16.81 -23.46 8.49
C LEU A 40 -17.13 -23.57 9.99
N LYS A 41 -17.75 -24.68 10.42
CA LYS A 41 -18.11 -24.93 11.83
C LYS A 41 -16.89 -25.11 12.77
N VAL A 42 -15.73 -25.49 12.24
CA VAL A 42 -14.48 -25.70 12.99
C VAL A 42 -13.59 -24.44 12.96
N LYS A 43 -13.72 -23.58 11.95
CA LYS A 43 -12.99 -22.30 11.84
C LYS A 43 -13.26 -21.35 13.01
N ASN A 44 -14.48 -21.39 13.56
CA ASN A 44 -14.93 -20.53 14.65
C ASN A 44 -14.21 -20.75 16.00
N LYS A 45 -13.35 -21.77 16.13
CA LYS A 45 -12.62 -22.08 17.38
C LYS A 45 -11.18 -21.54 17.41
N CYS A 46 -10.63 -21.06 16.28
CA CYS A 46 -9.23 -20.61 16.22
C CYS A 46 -9.07 -19.08 16.30
N PHE A 47 -10.11 -18.30 15.98
CA PHE A 47 -10.06 -16.83 16.01
C PHE A 47 -11.37 -16.27 16.56
N GLN A 48 -11.42 -16.06 17.88
CA GLN A 48 -12.56 -15.44 18.57
C GLN A 48 -12.29 -14.01 19.04
N ASP A 49 -11.39 -13.30 18.38
CA ASP A 49 -11.35 -11.83 18.45
C ASP A 49 -11.80 -11.30 17.08
N THR A 50 -12.87 -10.52 17.05
CA THR A 50 -13.32 -9.81 15.84
C THR A 50 -12.18 -8.95 15.33
N SER A 51 -11.51 -9.40 14.27
CA SER A 51 -10.38 -8.71 13.68
C SER A 51 -10.91 -7.76 12.62
N SER A 52 -10.60 -6.48 12.78
CA SER A 52 -10.82 -5.51 11.70
C SER A 52 -9.50 -5.18 11.01
N GLY A 53 -9.56 -4.90 9.71
CA GLY A 53 -8.44 -4.39 8.93
C GLY A 53 -8.76 -3.00 8.40
N VAL A 54 -7.79 -2.08 8.49
CA VAL A 54 -7.91 -0.73 7.94
C VAL A 54 -6.90 -0.56 6.81
N TRP A 55 -7.37 -0.20 5.63
CA TRP A 55 -6.55 0.14 4.46
C TRP A 55 -6.72 1.61 4.12
N TRP A 56 -5.65 2.36 4.27
CA TRP A 56 -5.59 3.78 3.98
C TRP A 56 -4.84 4.05 2.69
N ASP A 57 -5.58 4.52 1.69
CA ASP A 57 -5.05 4.99 0.42
C ASP A 57 -4.43 6.38 0.57
N MET A 58 -3.10 6.39 0.70
CA MET A 58 -2.31 7.61 0.85
C MET A 58 -2.20 8.43 -0.45
N ASP A 59 -2.65 7.91 -1.59
CA ASP A 59 -2.65 8.69 -2.84
C ASP A 59 -3.89 9.59 -2.95
N THR A 60 -4.95 9.31 -2.18
CA THR A 60 -6.24 10.00 -2.32
C THR A 60 -6.73 10.69 -1.05
N CYS A 61 -6.75 9.99 0.09
CA CYS A 61 -7.16 10.55 1.37
C CYS A 61 -5.93 11.15 2.08
N LEU A 62 -5.51 12.34 1.68
CA LEU A 62 -4.30 12.97 2.19
C LEU A 62 -4.51 13.55 3.59
N VAL A 63 -3.45 13.56 4.41
CA VAL A 63 -3.46 14.31 5.67
C VAL A 63 -3.66 15.81 5.36
N PRO A 64 -4.70 16.47 5.90
CA PRO A 64 -4.98 17.88 5.64
C PRO A 64 -3.81 18.79 6.02
N LYS A 65 -3.70 19.93 5.32
CA LYS A 65 -2.66 20.92 5.63
C LYS A 65 -2.89 21.51 7.02
N GLY A 66 -1.85 21.51 7.85
CA GLY A 66 -1.91 22.01 9.22
C GLY A 66 -2.35 20.98 10.26
N PHE A 67 -2.79 19.79 9.83
CA PHE A 67 -3.04 18.68 10.74
C PHE A 67 -1.71 18.07 11.21
N ASP A 68 -1.61 17.73 12.50
CA ASP A 68 -0.44 17.06 13.07
C ASP A 68 -0.40 15.59 12.66
N PRO A 69 0.54 15.14 11.82
CA PRO A 69 0.55 13.77 11.33
C PRO A 69 0.85 12.72 12.42
N PHE A 70 1.32 13.13 13.61
CA PHE A 70 1.42 12.22 14.78
C PHE A 70 0.03 11.76 15.27
N GLN A 71 -1.01 12.55 15.02
CA GLN A 71 -2.36 12.31 15.53
C GLN A 71 -3.20 11.40 14.64
N VAL A 72 -2.76 11.09 13.41
CA VAL A 72 -3.57 10.32 12.45
C VAL A 72 -4.04 8.99 13.04
N ARG A 73 -3.14 8.24 13.69
CA ARG A 73 -3.47 6.95 14.27
C ARG A 73 -4.51 7.05 15.37
N GLN A 74 -4.26 7.89 16.38
CA GLN A 74 -5.16 8.05 17.52
C GLN A 74 -6.55 8.54 17.08
N CYS A 75 -6.64 9.42 16.08
CA CYS A 75 -7.92 9.89 15.58
C CYS A 75 -8.70 8.78 14.86
N ILE A 76 -8.03 7.97 14.02
CA ILE A 76 -8.62 6.79 13.39
C ILE A 76 -9.08 5.78 14.45
N GLU A 77 -8.27 5.51 15.47
CA GLU A 77 -8.62 4.59 16.56
C GLU A 77 -9.79 5.09 17.39
N SER A 78 -9.84 6.39 17.72
CA SER A 78 -10.96 7.00 18.45
C SER A 78 -12.26 6.92 17.65
N ALA A 79 -12.23 7.32 16.37
CA ALA A 79 -13.40 7.31 15.50
C ALA A 79 -13.95 5.89 15.24
N LEU A 80 -13.07 4.88 15.27
CA LEU A 80 -13.40 3.47 14.98
C LEU A 80 -13.28 2.59 16.23
N LYS A 81 -13.42 3.16 17.44
CA LYS A 81 -13.20 2.45 18.71
C LYS A 81 -13.98 1.15 18.86
N ASN A 82 -15.18 1.07 18.28
CA ASN A 82 -16.04 -0.11 18.30
C ASN A 82 -15.58 -1.25 17.39
N HIS A 83 -14.55 -1.01 16.57
CA HIS A 83 -13.95 -1.99 15.66
C HIS A 83 -12.55 -2.43 16.10
N LEU A 84 -12.04 -1.90 17.23
CA LEU A 84 -10.78 -2.32 17.81
C LEU A 84 -10.89 -3.75 18.36
N PRO A 85 -9.80 -4.55 18.33
CA PRO A 85 -8.49 -4.20 17.79
C PRO A 85 -8.44 -4.30 16.25
N PHE A 86 -7.64 -3.43 15.62
CA PHE A 86 -7.39 -3.50 14.18
C PHE A 86 -5.96 -3.10 13.80
N THR A 87 -5.55 -3.51 12.61
CA THR A 87 -4.29 -3.06 11.99
C THR A 87 -4.57 -1.96 10.98
N ILE A 88 -3.74 -0.91 10.96
CA ILE A 88 -3.79 0.15 9.95
C ILE A 88 -2.65 -0.06 8.96
N THR A 89 -3.01 -0.13 7.69
CA THR A 89 -2.06 -0.24 6.57
C THR A 89 -2.20 0.97 5.67
N ALA A 90 -1.18 1.81 5.62
CA ALA A 90 -1.08 2.94 4.70
C ALA A 90 -0.40 2.48 3.40
N ILE A 91 -1.07 2.67 2.26
CA ILE A 91 -0.64 2.15 0.96
C ILE A 91 -0.65 3.28 -0.07
N GLY A 92 0.41 3.37 -0.88
CA GLY A 92 0.49 4.31 -2.01
C GLY A 92 1.91 4.74 -2.35
N ASN A 93 2.01 5.82 -3.11
CA ASN A 93 3.27 6.47 -3.43
C ASN A 93 3.76 7.30 -2.23
N ILE A 94 4.36 6.61 -1.27
CA ILE A 94 4.91 7.22 -0.05
C ILE A 94 6.32 7.80 -0.22
N CYS A 95 6.78 8.08 -1.46
CA CYS A 95 8.00 8.84 -1.74
C CYS A 95 7.84 10.35 -1.42
N ILE A 96 7.20 10.65 -0.31
CA ILE A 96 7.03 12.00 0.24
C ILE A 96 8.23 12.37 1.13
N PRO A 97 8.46 13.67 1.39
CA PRO A 97 9.53 14.11 2.29
C PRO A 97 9.49 13.38 3.64
N PHE A 98 10.64 12.87 4.07
CA PHE A 98 10.80 12.07 5.29
C PHE A 98 10.16 12.71 6.53
N ARG A 99 10.25 14.04 6.68
CA ARG A 99 9.62 14.78 7.78
C ARG A 99 8.09 14.62 7.87
N ARG A 100 7.42 14.35 6.76
CA ARG A 100 5.97 14.10 6.70
C ARG A 100 5.63 12.63 6.89
N LEU A 101 6.50 11.73 6.45
CA LEU A 101 6.30 10.28 6.56
C LEU A 101 6.61 9.75 7.96
N TYR A 102 7.62 10.34 8.62
CA TYR A 102 8.10 9.85 9.92
C TYR A 102 7.03 9.80 11.01
N PRO A 103 6.21 10.85 11.25
CA PRO A 103 5.20 10.80 12.29
C PRO A 103 4.21 9.64 12.12
N ILE A 104 3.71 9.47 10.89
CA ILE A 104 2.77 8.39 10.51
C ILE A 104 3.42 7.01 10.69
N PHE A 105 4.69 6.86 10.29
CA PHE A 105 5.41 5.60 10.48
C PHE A 105 5.62 5.30 11.96
N SER A 106 6.05 6.31 12.73
CA SER A 106 6.41 6.16 14.13
C SER A 106 5.22 5.85 15.05
N SER A 107 3.99 6.15 14.62
CA SER A 107 2.79 5.74 15.33
C SER A 107 2.50 4.24 15.19
N GLY A 108 3.25 3.48 14.37
CA GLY A 108 3.03 2.04 14.19
C GLY A 108 1.97 1.70 13.13
N ILE A 109 1.74 2.59 12.17
CA ILE A 109 0.96 2.29 10.96
C ILE A 109 1.86 1.53 9.98
N ARG A 110 1.44 0.35 9.51
CA ARG A 110 2.18 -0.43 8.52
C ARG A 110 2.18 0.30 7.19
N MET A 111 3.32 0.37 6.49
CA MET A 111 3.42 1.10 5.23
C MET A 111 3.71 0.19 4.04
N ILE A 112 2.98 0.34 2.94
CA ILE A 112 3.25 -0.34 1.67
C ILE A 112 3.48 0.71 0.59
N HIS A 113 4.71 0.78 0.11
CA HIS A 113 5.04 1.64 -1.01
C HIS A 113 4.72 0.96 -2.34
N GLY A 114 3.89 1.61 -3.14
CA GLY A 114 3.43 1.11 -4.43
C GLY A 114 3.39 2.20 -5.50
N LYS A 115 3.18 1.77 -6.75
CA LYS A 115 2.90 2.66 -7.89
C LYS A 115 1.43 3.05 -7.94
N ASP A 116 0.56 2.11 -7.57
CA ASP A 116 -0.87 2.21 -7.76
C ASP A 116 -1.60 1.69 -6.51
N GLY A 117 -1.96 2.62 -5.62
CA GLY A 117 -2.61 2.32 -4.34
C GLY A 117 -3.73 1.27 -4.41
N PRO A 118 -4.70 1.28 -5.35
CA PRO A 118 -5.84 0.37 -5.32
C PRO A 118 -5.46 -1.07 -5.62
N VAL A 119 -4.53 -1.31 -6.56
CA VAL A 119 -4.06 -2.66 -6.88
C VAL A 119 -3.30 -3.26 -5.70
N ASP A 120 -2.46 -2.45 -5.04
CA ASP A 120 -1.71 -2.89 -3.87
C ASP A 120 -2.63 -3.08 -2.65
N ILE A 121 -3.64 -2.23 -2.47
CA ILE A 121 -4.70 -2.38 -1.45
C ILE A 121 -5.50 -3.65 -1.67
N LEU A 122 -5.99 -3.90 -2.89
CA LEU A 122 -6.78 -5.08 -3.22
C LEU A 122 -6.02 -6.36 -2.85
N LYS A 123 -4.76 -6.48 -3.29
CA LYS A 123 -3.90 -7.64 -3.00
C LYS A 123 -3.67 -7.82 -1.51
N ASP A 124 -3.49 -6.72 -0.78
CA ASP A 124 -3.27 -6.77 0.66
C ASP A 124 -4.55 -7.18 1.43
N MET A 125 -5.71 -6.66 1.02
CA MET A 125 -7.03 -7.06 1.55
C MET A 125 -7.31 -8.54 1.32
N GLU A 126 -7.06 -9.04 0.10
CA GLU A 126 -7.22 -10.46 -0.23
C GLU A 126 -6.30 -11.33 0.63
N ARG A 127 -5.03 -10.95 0.76
CA ARG A 127 -4.07 -11.69 1.61
C ARG A 127 -4.51 -11.70 3.07
N TRP A 128 -4.95 -10.56 3.59
CA TRP A 128 -5.45 -10.45 4.95
C TRP A 128 -6.68 -11.32 5.19
N ALA A 129 -7.60 -11.38 4.23
CA ALA A 129 -8.81 -12.19 4.31
C ALA A 129 -8.55 -13.72 4.34
N LEU A 130 -7.35 -14.18 3.98
CA LEU A 130 -6.97 -15.59 4.10
C LEU A 130 -6.88 -16.03 5.56
N SER A 131 -6.45 -15.14 6.46
CA SER A 131 -6.32 -15.41 7.90
C SER A 131 -7.48 -14.88 8.74
N HIS A 132 -8.36 -14.06 8.17
CA HIS A 132 -9.45 -13.42 8.91
C HIS A 132 -10.80 -13.69 8.22
N PRO A 133 -11.34 -14.91 8.33
CA PRO A 133 -12.63 -15.24 7.73
C PRO A 133 -13.78 -14.47 8.40
N PRO A 134 -14.95 -14.34 7.74
CA PRO A 134 -16.14 -13.76 8.34
C PRO A 134 -16.59 -14.51 9.61
N PRO A 135 -17.13 -13.82 10.63
CA PRO A 135 -17.42 -12.39 10.68
C PRO A 135 -16.17 -11.53 10.96
N ALA A 136 -15.87 -10.60 10.05
CA ALA A 136 -14.74 -9.67 10.16
C ALA A 136 -15.08 -8.35 9.46
N THR A 137 -14.42 -7.26 9.86
CA THR A 137 -14.70 -5.91 9.35
C THR A 137 -13.55 -5.38 8.50
N LEU A 138 -13.86 -4.97 7.28
CA LEU A 138 -12.93 -4.33 6.35
C LEU A 138 -13.23 -2.82 6.33
N ILE A 139 -12.24 -2.00 6.66
CA ILE A 139 -12.36 -0.53 6.65
C ILE A 139 -11.47 0.01 5.53
N LEU A 140 -12.07 0.57 4.49
CA LEU A 140 -11.36 1.15 3.34
C LEU A 140 -11.44 2.67 3.41
N ILE A 141 -10.29 3.35 3.44
CA ILE A 141 -10.17 4.81 3.41
C ILE A 141 -9.60 5.21 2.04
N SER A 142 -10.44 5.57 1.07
CA SER A 142 -10.04 5.92 -0.31
C SER A 142 -11.14 6.66 -1.08
N ASP A 143 -10.74 7.55 -1.99
CA ASP A 143 -11.63 8.18 -2.98
C ASP A 143 -11.72 7.41 -4.32
N ARG A 144 -11.00 6.29 -4.50
CA ARG A 144 -10.95 5.51 -5.75
C ARG A 144 -11.91 4.32 -5.75
N GLU A 145 -13.15 4.55 -5.30
CA GLU A 145 -14.15 3.49 -5.16
C GLU A 145 -14.41 2.72 -6.46
N GLU A 146 -14.48 3.44 -7.57
CA GLU A 146 -14.77 2.89 -8.89
C GLU A 146 -13.81 1.76 -9.28
N VAL A 147 -12.54 1.84 -8.84
CA VAL A 147 -11.54 0.81 -9.09
C VAL A 147 -11.85 -0.45 -8.29
N PHE A 148 -12.17 -0.32 -7.01
CA PHE A 148 -12.48 -1.46 -6.14
C PHE A 148 -13.81 -2.12 -6.51
N VAL A 149 -14.84 -1.33 -6.79
CA VAL A 149 -16.14 -1.86 -7.25
C VAL A 149 -15.99 -2.50 -8.62
N GLY A 150 -15.31 -1.84 -9.56
CA GLY A 150 -15.09 -2.36 -10.91
C GLY A 150 -14.27 -3.65 -10.95
N SER A 151 -13.35 -3.84 -10.00
CA SER A 151 -12.62 -5.11 -9.84
C SER A 151 -13.47 -6.27 -9.30
N GLY A 152 -14.65 -5.99 -8.73
CA GLY A 152 -15.51 -6.97 -8.07
C GLY A 152 -15.11 -7.32 -6.63
N ILE A 153 -14.00 -6.77 -6.09
CA ILE A 153 -13.50 -7.17 -4.77
C ILE A 153 -14.46 -6.82 -3.63
N LEU A 154 -15.03 -5.60 -3.60
CA LEU A 154 -15.93 -5.17 -2.53
C LEU A 154 -17.29 -5.91 -2.58
N PRO A 155 -17.93 -6.09 -3.75
CA PRO A 155 -19.08 -6.99 -3.87
C PRO A 155 -18.77 -8.41 -3.38
N SER A 156 -17.63 -8.99 -3.78
CA SER A 156 -17.23 -10.34 -3.37
C SER A 156 -17.03 -10.45 -1.85
N PHE A 157 -16.42 -9.46 -1.21
CA PHE A 157 -16.32 -9.43 0.26
C PHE A 157 -17.68 -9.33 0.92
N LYS A 158 -18.58 -8.50 0.40
CA LYS A 158 -19.94 -8.37 0.94
C LYS A 158 -20.72 -9.69 0.84
N GLU A 159 -20.67 -10.35 -0.31
CA GLU A 159 -21.31 -11.66 -0.54
C GLU A 159 -20.76 -12.75 0.37
N ARG A 160 -19.46 -12.72 0.68
CA ARG A 160 -18.84 -13.64 1.64
C ARG A 160 -19.23 -13.39 3.09
N GLY A 161 -19.90 -12.28 3.41
CA GLY A 161 -20.38 -11.96 4.75
C GLY A 161 -19.47 -11.03 5.56
N TYR A 162 -18.54 -10.31 4.93
CA TYR A 162 -17.77 -9.27 5.60
C TYR A 162 -18.62 -8.02 5.85
N THR A 163 -18.35 -7.34 6.97
CA THR A 163 -18.80 -5.96 7.20
C THR A 163 -17.81 -5.03 6.50
N ILE A 164 -18.29 -4.07 5.70
CA ILE A 164 -17.43 -3.15 4.96
C ILE A 164 -17.76 -1.72 5.35
N ILE A 165 -16.80 -1.02 5.94
CA ILE A 165 -16.90 0.40 6.27
C ILE A 165 -16.06 1.16 5.24
N ARG A 166 -16.64 2.23 4.70
CA ARG A 166 -15.94 3.11 3.78
C ARG A 166 -15.69 4.45 4.44
N ALA A 167 -14.48 4.96 4.33
CA ALA A 167 -14.17 6.35 4.55
C ALA A 167 -13.61 7.00 3.29
N PHE A 168 -13.93 8.28 3.09
CA PHE A 168 -13.58 9.03 1.89
C PHE A 168 -13.46 10.51 2.19
N GLN A 169 -12.71 11.23 1.37
CA GLN A 169 -12.64 12.68 1.40
C GLN A 169 -13.66 13.30 0.43
N LYS A 170 -13.89 12.67 -0.73
CA LYS A 170 -14.86 13.13 -1.72
C LYS A 170 -16.14 12.31 -1.61
N HIS A 171 -17.27 13.01 -1.41
CA HIS A 171 -18.57 12.36 -1.36
C HIS A 171 -18.88 11.60 -2.65
N PRO A 172 -19.29 10.32 -2.58
CA PRO A 172 -19.81 9.63 -3.75
C PRO A 172 -21.14 10.25 -4.15
N GLU A 173 -21.40 10.34 -5.46
CA GLU A 173 -22.70 10.81 -5.98
C GLU A 173 -23.85 9.87 -5.59
N VAL A 174 -23.55 8.56 -5.53
CA VAL A 174 -24.50 7.52 -5.16
C VAL A 174 -23.93 6.71 -3.99
N PRO A 175 -24.68 6.53 -2.89
CA PRO A 175 -24.25 5.67 -1.80
C PRO A 175 -23.98 4.22 -2.27
N PRO A 176 -22.80 3.65 -1.96
CA PRO A 176 -22.50 2.28 -2.35
C PRO A 176 -23.35 1.25 -1.61
N LYS A 177 -23.81 0.24 -2.36
CA LYS A 177 -24.59 -0.87 -1.81
C LYS A 177 -23.77 -1.86 -0.97
N TYR A 178 -22.45 -1.92 -1.18
CA TYR A 178 -21.58 -2.88 -0.48
C TYR A 178 -21.26 -2.41 0.96
N ALA A 179 -21.25 -1.09 1.21
CA ALA A 179 -20.80 -0.53 2.47
C ALA A 179 -21.93 -0.56 3.51
N SER A 180 -21.62 -1.00 4.73
CA SER A 180 -22.52 -0.92 5.89
C SER A 180 -22.49 0.44 6.57
N GLN A 181 -21.39 1.17 6.43
CA GLN A 181 -21.21 2.50 7.02
C GLN A 181 -20.30 3.36 6.14
N MET A 182 -20.59 4.66 6.12
CA MET A 182 -19.79 5.68 5.44
C MET A 182 -19.32 6.73 6.44
N ILE A 183 -18.06 7.14 6.35
CA ILE A 183 -17.42 8.10 7.26
C ILE A 183 -16.62 9.11 6.46
N LEU A 184 -16.67 10.39 6.82
CA LEU A 184 -15.81 11.39 6.20
C LEU A 184 -14.39 11.29 6.74
N TRP A 185 -13.40 11.43 5.86
CA TRP A 185 -11.99 11.46 6.23
C TRP A 185 -11.69 12.58 7.24
N ASP A 186 -12.26 13.77 7.03
CA ASP A 186 -12.10 14.89 7.95
C ASP A 186 -12.71 14.61 9.32
N TYR A 187 -13.80 13.83 9.37
CA TYR A 187 -14.39 13.37 10.63
C TYR A 187 -13.49 12.36 11.34
N LEU A 188 -12.93 11.39 10.61
CA LEU A 188 -11.95 10.44 11.17
C LEU A 188 -10.76 11.16 11.82
N LEU A 189 -10.31 12.27 11.23
CA LEU A 189 -9.19 13.05 11.76
C LEU A 189 -9.59 14.03 12.88
N SER A 190 -10.86 14.42 12.98
CA SER A 190 -11.35 15.33 14.02
C SER A 190 -11.77 14.63 15.32
N ALA A 191 -12.14 13.35 15.24
CA ALA A 191 -12.66 12.58 16.39
C ALA A 191 -11.65 12.40 17.54
N GLY A 192 -10.34 12.57 17.30
CA GLY A 192 -9.32 12.51 18.35
C GLY A 192 -9.04 13.86 19.04
N CYS A 193 -9.67 14.95 18.60
CA CYS A 193 -9.42 16.29 19.12
C CYS A 193 -10.19 16.59 20.42
N GLU A 194 -11.30 15.88 20.67
CA GLU A 194 -12.25 16.18 21.76
C GLU A 194 -11.79 15.64 23.13
N ASP A 195 -10.87 14.68 23.18
CA ASP A 195 -10.45 14.00 24.43
C ASP A 195 -9.15 14.56 25.06
N SER A 196 -8.58 15.64 24.52
CA SER A 196 -7.27 16.18 24.94
C SER A 196 -7.23 16.84 26.34
N ASN A 197 -8.32 16.86 27.09
CA ASN A 197 -8.39 17.39 28.47
C ASN A 197 -8.35 16.32 29.58
N GLN A 198 -8.23 15.04 29.23
CA GLN A 198 -7.89 14.02 30.23
C GLN A 198 -6.44 13.62 30.03
N GLU A 199 -5.65 13.84 31.08
CA GLU A 199 -4.31 13.33 31.29
C GLU A 199 -4.28 11.86 30.85
N THR A 200 -3.88 11.63 29.60
CA THR A 200 -3.96 10.32 29.00
C THR A 200 -2.80 9.57 29.59
N THR A 201 -3.06 8.78 30.64
CA THR A 201 -2.25 7.60 30.91
C THR A 201 -2.11 6.88 29.59
N SER A 202 -0.93 7.01 28.99
CA SER A 202 -0.53 6.27 27.81
C SER A 202 -0.50 4.82 28.26
N THR A 203 -1.68 4.19 28.26
CA THR A 203 -1.80 2.73 28.35
C THR A 203 -1.13 2.29 27.07
N LYS A 204 0.16 1.99 27.20
CA LYS A 204 1.04 1.52 26.16
C LYS A 204 0.48 0.16 25.77
N VAL A 205 -0.56 0.16 24.94
CA VAL A 205 -0.99 -1.03 24.23
C VAL A 205 0.22 -1.38 23.39
N GLU A 206 0.99 -2.37 23.84
CA GLU A 206 2.04 -2.96 23.04
C GLU A 206 1.37 -3.62 21.84
N TYR A 207 1.16 -2.82 20.79
CA TYR A 207 0.95 -3.36 19.46
C TYR A 207 2.22 -4.15 19.17
N LYS A 208 2.11 -5.49 19.27
CA LYS A 208 3.13 -6.41 18.78
C LYS A 208 3.33 -6.06 17.31
N CYS A 209 4.35 -5.24 17.05
CA CYS A 209 4.65 -4.74 15.72
C CYS A 209 4.75 -5.98 14.84
N SER A 210 4.01 -6.01 13.73
CA SER A 210 4.23 -7.03 12.72
C SER A 210 5.73 -7.05 12.45
N GLU A 211 6.34 -8.23 12.32
CA GLU A 211 7.78 -8.37 12.02
C GLU A 211 8.21 -7.54 10.79
N THR A 212 7.24 -7.11 9.97
CA THR A 212 7.38 -6.15 8.88
C THR A 212 6.60 -4.85 9.14
N ALA A 213 7.33 -3.74 9.35
CA ALA A 213 6.76 -2.40 9.53
C ALA A 213 6.50 -1.69 8.19
N TRP A 214 7.28 -2.04 7.16
CA TRP A 214 7.09 -1.53 5.80
C TRP A 214 7.40 -2.57 4.72
N VAL A 215 6.79 -2.40 3.56
CA VAL A 215 6.99 -3.18 2.34
C VAL A 215 7.12 -2.23 1.13
N CYS A 216 7.91 -2.60 0.14
CA CYS A 216 8.06 -1.88 -1.12
C CYS A 216 7.74 -2.79 -2.30
N ASN A 217 6.61 -2.52 -2.97
CA ASN A 217 6.15 -3.22 -4.16
C ASN A 217 6.76 -2.67 -5.46
N MET A 218 7.50 -1.57 -5.40
CA MET A 218 8.22 -1.03 -6.56
C MET A 218 9.47 -1.84 -6.92
N CYS A 219 10.01 -2.58 -5.95
CA CYS A 219 11.32 -3.21 -6.07
C CYS A 219 11.28 -4.71 -6.40
N ILE A 220 10.14 -5.20 -6.88
CA ILE A 220 9.84 -6.62 -7.11
C ILE A 220 10.72 -7.26 -8.22
N LYS A 221 11.30 -6.47 -9.14
CA LYS A 221 12.15 -7.02 -10.23
C LYS A 221 13.39 -7.78 -9.74
N SER A 222 13.73 -7.74 -8.45
CA SER A 222 14.81 -8.52 -7.84
C SER A 222 14.41 -9.95 -7.39
N GLY A 223 13.13 -10.32 -7.47
CA GLY A 223 12.63 -11.62 -6.98
C GLY A 223 12.55 -11.72 -5.45
N ARG A 224 12.71 -10.62 -4.72
CA ARG A 224 12.50 -10.55 -3.26
C ARG A 224 11.55 -9.41 -2.90
N THR A 225 10.67 -9.65 -1.93
CA THR A 225 9.93 -8.60 -1.25
C THR A 225 10.92 -7.73 -0.48
N PHE A 226 10.98 -6.43 -0.80
CA PHE A 226 11.76 -5.48 -0.02
C PHE A 226 10.89 -5.01 1.14
N ALA A 227 11.24 -5.45 2.34
CA ALA A 227 10.53 -5.10 3.56
C ALA A 227 11.52 -4.80 4.69
N GLY A 228 11.03 -4.20 5.77
CA GLY A 228 11.83 -3.99 6.96
C GLY A 228 11.01 -3.58 8.17
N GLU A 229 11.68 -3.55 9.32
CA GLU A 229 11.06 -3.34 10.63
C GLU A 229 11.20 -1.91 11.17
N SER A 230 11.99 -1.04 10.53
CA SER A 230 12.31 0.28 11.08
C SER A 230 12.28 1.40 10.04
N TYR A 231 12.04 2.62 10.52
CA TYR A 231 12.10 3.82 9.69
C TYR A 231 13.50 4.05 9.12
N LYS A 232 14.55 3.68 9.87
CA LYS A 232 15.94 3.77 9.42
C LYS A 232 16.18 2.85 8.22
N SER A 233 15.65 1.62 8.25
CA SER A 233 15.77 0.69 7.11
C SER A 233 14.97 1.17 5.90
N LEU A 234 13.77 1.73 6.09
CA LEU A 234 12.96 2.36 5.03
C LEU A 234 13.71 3.52 4.36
N LYS A 235 14.22 4.46 5.16
CA LYS A 235 14.99 5.62 4.68
C LYS A 235 16.24 5.21 3.92
N ARG A 236 16.94 4.16 4.39
CA ARG A 236 18.10 3.59 3.70
C ARG A 236 17.68 2.99 2.36
N HIS A 237 16.58 2.24 2.32
CA HIS A 237 16.03 1.66 1.10
C HIS A 237 15.66 2.73 0.05
N PHE A 238 14.91 3.77 0.43
CA PHE A 238 14.54 4.85 -0.50
C PHE A 238 15.74 5.63 -1.07
N LYS A 239 16.87 5.60 -0.36
CA LYS A 239 18.12 6.21 -0.83
C LYS A 239 18.94 5.31 -1.76
N SER A 240 18.62 4.01 -1.86
CA SER A 240 19.37 3.06 -2.68
C SER A 240 19.24 3.40 -4.17
N ALA A 241 20.27 3.07 -4.95
CA ALA A 241 20.29 3.34 -6.38
C ALA A 241 19.22 2.51 -7.11
N GLU A 242 19.03 1.26 -6.70
CA GLU A 242 18.07 0.32 -7.27
C GLU A 242 16.64 0.86 -7.13
N HIS A 243 16.29 1.32 -5.93
CA HIS A 243 14.99 1.89 -5.66
C HIS A 243 14.76 3.14 -6.51
N LYS A 244 15.73 4.06 -6.56
CA LYS A 244 15.64 5.27 -7.39
C LYS A 244 15.44 4.95 -8.86
N ILE A 245 16.20 4.01 -9.41
CA ILE A 245 16.08 3.56 -10.81
C ILE A 245 14.68 3.00 -11.07
N GLN A 246 14.18 2.14 -10.17
CA GLN A 246 12.86 1.53 -10.33
C GLN A 246 11.73 2.55 -10.25
N VAL A 247 11.80 3.50 -9.31
CA VAL A 247 10.85 4.62 -9.23
C VAL A 247 10.90 5.46 -10.51
N SER A 248 12.09 5.81 -11.01
CA SER A 248 12.20 6.58 -12.26
C SER A 248 11.61 5.86 -13.49
N ILE A 249 11.69 4.53 -13.55
CA ILE A 249 11.11 3.73 -14.64
C ILE A 249 9.58 3.63 -14.50
N LEU A 250 9.10 3.41 -13.28
CA LEU A 250 7.69 3.06 -13.02
C LEU A 250 6.81 4.29 -12.81
N LEU A 251 7.36 5.38 -12.27
CA LEU A 251 6.73 6.67 -12.04
C LEU A 251 7.56 7.75 -12.74
N PRO A 252 7.60 7.77 -14.09
CA PRO A 252 8.29 8.84 -14.80
C PRO A 252 7.64 10.18 -14.39
N PRO A 253 8.43 11.26 -14.27
CA PRO A 253 7.85 12.58 -14.09
C PRO A 253 6.81 12.82 -15.20
N PRO A 254 5.71 13.56 -14.91
CA PRO A 254 4.77 13.93 -15.95
C PRO A 254 5.57 14.50 -17.10
N GLN A 255 5.57 13.82 -18.24
CA GLN A 255 6.24 14.34 -19.42
C GLN A 255 5.59 15.70 -19.66
N LEU A 256 6.37 16.76 -19.52
CA LEU A 256 5.94 18.08 -19.96
C LEU A 256 5.37 17.87 -21.36
N ALA A 257 4.09 18.17 -21.52
CA ALA A 257 3.44 18.12 -22.80
C ALA A 257 4.39 18.79 -23.79
N TRP A 258 4.85 18.04 -24.79
CA TRP A 258 5.62 18.58 -25.89
C TRP A 258 4.71 19.56 -26.63
N THR A 259 4.62 20.80 -26.14
CA THR A 259 4.24 21.93 -26.98
C THR A 259 5.39 22.07 -27.96
N GLY A 260 5.17 21.62 -29.20
CA GLY A 260 6.18 21.63 -30.25
C GLY A 260 6.79 23.01 -30.39
N LEU A 261 8.08 23.12 -30.05
CA LEU A 261 9.02 24.16 -30.48
C LEU A 261 10.38 23.86 -29.83
N LEU A 262 11.13 22.97 -30.47
CA LEU A 262 12.61 22.94 -30.43
C LEU A 262 13.12 21.83 -31.38
N LEU A 263 12.73 21.92 -32.65
CA LEU A 263 13.59 21.51 -33.75
C LEU A 263 14.23 22.79 -34.26
N LEU A 264 15.49 23.06 -33.86
CA LEU A 264 16.48 23.88 -34.60
C LEU A 264 17.70 24.15 -33.72
N PHE A 265 18.41 23.11 -33.26
CA PHE A 265 19.85 23.21 -33.01
C PHE A 265 20.49 21.83 -33.25
N ILE A 266 20.40 21.36 -34.50
CA ILE A 266 21.38 20.41 -35.03
C ILE A 266 22.19 21.18 -36.06
N VAL A 267 23.40 21.52 -35.63
CA VAL A 267 24.63 21.76 -36.40
C VAL A 267 24.47 21.49 -37.90
N GLN A 268 24.47 22.54 -38.73
CA GLN A 268 24.78 22.40 -40.16
C GLN A 268 26.30 22.19 -40.32
N PRO A 269 26.77 21.19 -41.08
CA PRO A 269 28.12 21.18 -41.60
C PRO A 269 28.18 22.08 -42.83
N SER A 270 29.10 23.04 -42.81
CA SER A 270 29.49 23.88 -43.93
C SER A 270 30.07 23.05 -45.09
N MET A 271 29.44 23.11 -46.27
CA MET A 271 30.10 22.83 -47.55
C MET A 271 30.25 24.14 -48.35
N PRO A 272 31.40 24.36 -49.02
CA PRO A 272 31.70 25.62 -49.69
C PRO A 272 31.00 25.72 -51.05
N GLN A 273 30.49 26.91 -51.36
CA GLN A 273 30.00 27.27 -52.69
C GLN A 273 31.18 27.61 -53.60
N VAL A 274 31.21 26.99 -54.78
CA VAL A 274 32.11 27.33 -55.89
C VAL A 274 31.58 28.59 -56.55
N GLU A 275 32.32 29.70 -56.42
CA GLU A 275 32.11 30.94 -57.17
C GLU A 275 32.42 30.72 -58.65
N LYS A 276 31.43 30.92 -59.52
CA LYS A 276 31.66 31.18 -60.95
C LYS A 276 31.80 32.69 -61.14
N ASN A 277 33.05 33.14 -61.25
CA ASN A 277 33.41 34.46 -61.75
C ASN A 277 33.02 34.59 -63.23
N ILE A 278 32.12 35.53 -63.54
CA ILE A 278 31.95 36.07 -64.89
C ILE A 278 32.74 37.39 -64.91
N SER A 279 33.88 37.38 -65.59
CA SER A 279 34.62 38.60 -65.94
C SER A 279 34.35 38.91 -67.40
N ILE A 280 33.73 40.06 -67.66
CA ILE A 280 33.59 40.65 -68.98
C ILE A 280 34.82 41.53 -69.21
N SER A 281 35.62 41.20 -70.22
CA SER A 281 36.59 42.11 -70.83
C SER A 281 36.33 42.20 -72.33
N LYS A 282 36.05 43.43 -72.78
CA LYS A 282 36.05 43.87 -74.18
C LYS A 282 37.41 43.59 -74.84
N ILE A 283 37.40 43.06 -76.06
CA ILE A 283 37.68 43.75 -77.35
C ILE A 283 37.11 42.84 -78.46
#